data_AF-X0XXV8-F1
#
_entry.id   AF-X0XXV8-F1
#
_cell.length_a   1.000
_cell.length_b   1.000
_cell.length_c   1.000
_cell.angle_alpha   90.00
_cell.angle_beta   90.00
_cell.angle_gamma   90.00
#
_symmetry.space_group_name_H-M   'P 1'
#
loop_
_entity.id
_entity.type
_entity.pdbx_description
1 polymer ?
#
loop_
_entity_poly.entity_id
_entity_poly.type
_entity_poly.pdbx_seq_one_letter_code
_entity_poly.pdbx_strand_id
1 'polypeptide(L)' 'MGKLLNIIPVSDLRQDAAKVLKQLKDSKEPLIITQRGRAAAVMQSVESFEQSEHDKELLRLLAKGEREIEI' A
#
# COMPACT_ATOMS: atom_id res chain seq x y z
N MET A 1 -0.28 -10.14 -12.97
CA MET A 1 0.73 -10.69 -12.04
C MET A 1 0.97 -9.65 -10.96
N GLY A 2 0.62 -9.96 -9.71
CA GLY A 2 0.90 -9.04 -8.59
C GLY A 2 2.41 -8.84 -8.48
N LYS A 3 2.85 -7.59 -8.62
CA LYS A 3 4.26 -7.20 -8.48
C LYS A 3 4.74 -7.71 -7.11
N LEU A 4 5.91 -8.35 -7.06
CA LEU A 4 6.45 -8.90 -5.82
C LEU A 4 6.60 -7.76 -4.81
N LEU A 5 5.78 -7.79 -3.76
CA LEU A 5 5.86 -6.82 -2.67
C LEU A 5 7.14 -7.12 -1.88
N ASN A 6 7.91 -6.10 -1.58
CA ASN A 6 9.11 -6.24 -0.75
C ASN A 6 8.67 -6.60 0.68
N ILE A 7 9.12 -7.75 1.17
CA ILE A 7 8.77 -8.26 2.50
C ILE A 7 9.92 -7.99 3.46
N ILE A 8 9.63 -7.35 4.59
CA ILE A 8 10.59 -7.13 5.67
C ILE A 8 10.06 -7.66 7.01
N PRO A 9 10.89 -8.25 7.87
CA PRO A 9 10.54 -8.51 9.26
C PRO A 9 10.32 -7.23 10.08
N VAL A 10 9.45 -7.28 11.08
CA VAL A 10 9.26 -6.18 12.04
C VAL A 10 10.53 -5.86 12.84
N SER A 11 11.45 -6.83 12.97
CA SER A 11 12.76 -6.60 13.57
C SER A 11 13.59 -5.61 12.78
N ASP A 12 13.57 -5.69 11.45
CA ASP A 12 14.39 -4.87 10.56
C ASP A 12 13.89 -3.42 10.55
N LEU A 13 12.56 -3.25 10.56
CA LEU A 13 11.93 -1.94 10.74
C LEU A 13 12.31 -1.31 12.09
N ARG A 14 12.35 -2.10 13.17
CA ARG A 14 12.76 -1.61 14.50
C ARG A 14 14.25 -1.28 14.55
N GLN A 15 15.07 -2.04 13.83
CA GLN A 15 16.52 -1.87 13.82
C GLN A 15 16.94 -0.57 13.11
N ASP A 16 16.32 -0.25 11.96
CA ASP A 16 16.64 0.97 11.22
C ASP A 16 15.45 1.47 10.38
N ALA A 17 14.55 2.18 11.05
CA ALA A 17 13.37 2.76 10.39
C ALA A 17 13.73 3.79 9.31
N ALA A 18 14.83 4.55 9.48
CA ALA A 18 15.24 5.56 8.52
C ALA A 18 15.66 4.93 7.18
N LYS A 19 16.40 3.82 7.23
CA LYS A 19 16.75 3.03 6.04
C LYS A 19 15.51 2.45 5.37
N VAL A 20 14.56 1.91 6.14
CA VAL A 20 13.31 1.35 5.58
C VAL A 20 12.48 2.44 4.90
N LEU A 21 12.35 3.62 5.51
CA LEU A 21 11.65 4.76 4.91
C LEU A 21 12.34 5.24 3.62
N LYS A 22 13.68 5.22 3.57
CA LYS A 22 14.43 5.53 2.35
C LYS A 22 14.13 4.51 1.24
N GLN A 23 14.15 3.21 1.55
CA GLN A 23 13.80 2.15 0.58
C GLN A 23 12.37 2.28 0.07
N LEU A 24 11.43 2.63 0.95
CA LEU A 24 10.03 2.87 0.59
C LEU A 24 9.91 4.03 -0.41
N LYS A 25 10.63 5.15 -0.15
CA LYS A 25 10.66 6.31 -1.03
C LYS A 25 11.28 5.99 -2.39
N ASP A 26 12.39 5.25 -2.40
CA ASP A 26 13.14 4.93 -3.62
C ASP A 26 12.40 3.91 -4.51
N SER A 27 11.74 2.93 -3.90
CA SER A 27 10.99 1.90 -4.64
C SER A 27 9.66 2.40 -5.20
N LYS A 28 9.02 3.38 -4.55
CA LYS A 28 7.64 3.81 -4.83
C LYS A 28 6.62 2.67 -4.78
N GLU A 29 6.95 1.59 -4.09
CA GLU A 29 6.13 0.39 -3.96
C GLU A 29 5.84 0.11 -2.48
N PRO A 30 4.68 -0.46 -2.14
CA PRO A 30 4.37 -0.83 -0.77
C PRO A 30 5.27 -1.97 -0.25
N LEU A 31 5.59 -1.91 1.04
CA LEU A 31 6.34 -2.94 1.77
C LEU A 31 5.37 -3.77 2.62
N ILE A 32 5.55 -5.09 2.65
CA ILE A 32 4.88 -5.95 3.63
C ILE A 32 5.79 -6.09 4.85
N ILE A 33 5.24 -5.79 6.02
CA ILE A 33 5.89 -6.06 7.31
C ILE A 33 5.38 -7.39 7.84
N THR A 34 6.30 -8.27 8.24
CA THR A 34 5.99 -9.58 8.82
C THR A 34 6.32 -9.65 10.30
N GLN A 35 5.52 -10.41 11.04
CA GLN A 35 5.78 -10.76 12.44
C GLN A 35 5.61 -12.27 12.60
N ARG A 36 6.63 -12.94 13.16
CA ARG A 36 6.66 -14.42 13.30
C ARG A 36 6.35 -15.15 11.97
N GLY A 37 6.93 -14.65 10.88
CA GLY A 37 6.77 -15.22 9.53
C GLY A 37 5.43 -14.97 8.85
N ARG A 38 4.51 -14.21 9.46
CA ARG A 38 3.21 -13.88 8.87
C ARG A 38 3.12 -12.40 8.54
N ALA A 39 2.50 -12.08 7.41
CA ALA A 39 2.18 -10.69 7.07
C ALA A 39 1.33 -10.07 8.19
N ALA A 40 1.73 -8.90 8.65
CA ALA A 40 1.10 -8.21 9.77
C ALA A 40 0.67 -6.78 9.41
N ALA A 41 1.40 -6.12 8.51
CA ALA A 41 1.08 -4.78 8.05
C ALA A 41 1.60 -4.54 6.63
N VAL A 42 1.06 -3.50 5.99
CA VAL A 42 1.59 -2.92 4.75
C VAL A 42 2.00 -1.50 5.06
N MET A 43 3.20 -1.10 4.62
CA MET A 43 3.69 0.26 4.70
C MET A 43 3.77 0.84 3.30
N GLN A 44 3.25 2.04 3.12
CA GLN A 44 3.32 2.79 1.86
C GLN A 44 3.63 4.25 2.15
N SER A 45 4.08 4.99 1.13
CA SER A 45 4.27 6.43 1.27
C SER A 45 2.92 7.12 1.47
N VAL A 46 2.93 8.31 2.08
CA VAL A 46 1.71 9.12 2.25
C VAL A 46 1.11 9.48 0.89
N GLU A 47 1.94 9.89 -0.07
CA GLU A 47 1.51 10.22 -1.44
C GLU A 47 0.81 9.03 -2.13
N SER A 48 1.39 7.83 -2.03
CA SER A 48 0.78 6.61 -2.60
C SER A 48 -0.54 6.25 -1.91
N PHE A 49 -0.63 6.45 -0.59
CA PHE A 49 -1.86 6.20 0.17
C PHE A 49 -2.97 7.16 -0.27
N GLU A 50 -2.68 8.46 -0.32
CA GLU A 50 -3.64 9.49 -0.73
C GLU A 50 -4.14 9.28 -2.15
N GLN A 51 -3.23 8.96 -3.09
CA GLN A 51 -3.61 8.62 -4.46
C GLN A 51 -4.53 7.39 -4.50
N SER A 52 -4.20 6.33 -3.75
CA SER A 52 -5.04 5.13 -3.70
C SER A 52 -6.42 5.41 -3.12
N GLU A 53 -6.53 6.26 -2.09
CA GLU A 53 -7.82 6.64 -1.52
C GLU A 53 -8.65 7.49 -2.50
N HIS A 54 -8.00 8.41 -3.23
CA HIS A 54 -8.64 9.18 -4.28
C HIS A 54 -9.19 8.29 -5.41
N ASP A 55 -8.37 7.36 -5.90
CA ASP A 55 -8.75 6.44 -6.98
C ASP A 55 -9.93 5.54 -6.55
N LYS A 56 -9.91 5.04 -5.30
CA LYS A 56 -11.04 4.26 -4.76
C LYS A 56 -12.32 5.09 -4.71
N GLU A 57 -12.23 6.36 -4.35
CA GLU A 57 -13.41 7.22 -4.31
C GLU A 57 -13.98 7.45 -5.70
N LEU A 58 -13.12 7.73 -6.69
CA LEU A 58 -13.53 7.84 -8.08
C LEU A 58 -14.22 6.56 -8.57
N LEU A 59 -13.66 5.39 -8.29
CA LEU A 59 -14.26 4.11 -8.65
C LEU A 59 -15.63 3.88 -8.00
N ARG A 60 -15.82 4.30 -6.74
CA ARG A 60 -17.13 4.22 -6.08
C ARG A 60 -18.16 5.10 -6.75
N LEU A 61 -17.78 6.32 -7.12
CA LEU A 61 -18.64 7.26 -7.85
C LEU A 61 -19.04 6.70 -9.22
N LEU A 62 -18.09 6.14 -9.97
CA LEU A 62 -18.36 5.51 -11.26
C LEU A 62 -19.33 4.32 -11.11
N ALA A 63 -19.05 3.40 -10.19
CA ALA A 63 -19.92 2.25 -9.94
C ALA A 63 -21.33 2.66 -9.45
N LYS A 64 -21.45 3.80 -8.76
CA LYS A 64 -22.74 4.39 -8.41
C LYS A 64 -23.46 4.90 -9.66
N GLY A 65 -22.78 5.68 -10.50
CA GLY A 65 -23.34 6.20 -11.74
C GLY A 65 -23.80 5.09 -12.71
N GLU A 66 -23.03 4.01 -12.83
CA GLU A 66 -23.43 2.85 -13.65
C GLU A 66 -24.77 2.25 -13.20
N ARG A 67 -24.97 2.06 -11.89
CA ARG A 67 -26.25 1.57 -11.34
C ARG A 67 -27.43 2.53 -11.51
N GLU A 68 -27.17 3.82 -11.61
CA GLU A 68 -28.22 4.84 -11.84
C GLU A 68 -28.67 4.89 -13.31
N ILE A 69 -27.84 4.40 -14.24
CA ILE A 69 -28.10 4.41 -15.69
C ILE A 69 -28.67 3.07 -16.18
N GLU A 70 -28.39 1.96 -15.51
CA GLU A 70 -29.06 0.68 -15.75
C GLU A 70 -30.54 0.76 -15.31
N ILE A 71 -31.43 1.10 -16.25
CA ILE A 71 -32.91 1.05 -16.14
C ILE A 71 -33.40 -0.37 -16.38
#